data_AF-A0A5B2WCQ4-F1
#
_entry.id   AF-A0A5B2WCQ4-F1
#
_cell.length_a   1.000
_cell.length_b   1.000
_cell.length_c   1.000
_cell.angle_alpha   90.00
_cell.angle_beta   90.00
_cell.angle_gamma   90.00
#
_symmetry.space_group_name_H-M   'P 1'
#
loop_
_entity.id
_entity.type
_entity.pdbx_description
1 polymer ?
#
loop_
_entity_poly.entity_id
_entity_poly.type
_entity_poly.pdbx_seq_one_letter_code
_entity_poly.pdbx_strand_id
1 'polypeptide(L)'
;MSDEEEFSHAARLGGLRTLVIDRFVAAEAAVQVTGPPNNKDTIKPFVRYFLEWLKGADGPADRELRRRVLLMVTEGRNRQGWSDIDASKIVNLVDDVYCNIA
;
A
#
# COMPACT_ATOMS: atom_id res chain seq x y z
N MET A 1 11.73 -35.14 0.65
CA MET A 1 11.92 -33.68 0.50
C MET A 1 12.97 -33.30 1.51
N SER A 2 14.10 -32.75 1.06
CA SER A 2 15.18 -32.33 1.96
C SER A 2 14.93 -30.90 2.44
N ASP A 3 15.47 -30.57 3.61
CA ASP A 3 15.36 -29.24 4.25
C ASP A 3 15.86 -28.08 3.35
N GLU A 4 16.66 -28.38 2.33
CA GLU A 4 17.15 -27.40 1.33
C GLU A 4 16.05 -26.93 0.35
N GLU A 5 15.05 -27.76 0.05
CA GLU A 5 13.92 -27.37 -0.80
C GLU A 5 12.92 -26.47 -0.07
N GLU A 6 12.74 -26.68 1.23
CA GLU A 6 11.93 -25.80 2.09
C GLU A 6 12.56 -24.40 2.25
N PHE A 7 13.89 -24.34 2.39
CA PHE A 7 14.63 -23.07 2.46
C PHE A 7 14.52 -22.25 1.16
N SER A 8 14.48 -22.92 0.00
CA SER A 8 14.41 -22.25 -1.31
C SER A 8 13.03 -21.63 -1.60
N HIS A 9 11.94 -22.20 -1.05
CA HIS A 9 10.58 -21.70 -1.27
C HIS A 9 10.22 -20.53 -0.33
N ALA A 10 10.66 -20.57 0.94
CA ALA A 10 10.48 -19.45 1.87
C ALA A 10 11.33 -18.21 1.48
N ALA A 11 12.51 -18.43 0.90
CA ALA A 11 13.48 -17.37 0.60
C ALA A 11 13.10 -16.46 -0.57
N ARG A 12 12.21 -16.87 -1.50
CA ARG A 12 11.97 -16.10 -2.73
C ARG A 12 10.88 -15.03 -2.61
N LEU A 13 9.88 -15.20 -1.74
CA LEU A 13 8.87 -14.16 -1.45
C LEU A 13 8.29 -14.20 -0.01
N GLY A 14 8.76 -15.07 0.88
CA GLY A 14 8.07 -15.43 2.13
C GLY A 14 8.69 -14.99 3.48
N GLY A 15 9.62 -14.03 3.49
CA GLY A 15 10.35 -13.64 4.72
C GLY A 15 10.06 -12.24 5.28
N LEU A 16 9.32 -11.41 4.55
CA LEU A 16 9.04 -10.04 4.99
C LEU A 16 7.83 -10.03 5.92
N ARG A 17 8.03 -9.50 7.13
CA ARG A 17 6.93 -9.28 8.09
C ARG A 17 5.83 -8.49 7.39
N THR A 18 4.57 -8.85 7.63
CA THR A 18 3.38 -8.16 7.08
C THR A 18 3.47 -6.64 7.18
N LEU A 19 3.97 -6.13 8.31
CA LEU A 19 4.19 -4.70 8.53
C LEU A 19 5.19 -4.05 7.56
N VAL A 20 6.22 -4.78 7.14
CA VAL A 20 7.21 -4.30 6.15
C VAL A 20 6.56 -4.19 4.78
N ILE A 21 5.74 -5.18 4.40
CA ILE A 21 4.97 -5.14 3.15
C ILE A 21 4.00 -3.97 3.18
N ASP A 22 3.24 -3.78 4.27
CA ASP A 22 2.30 -2.67 4.40
C ASP A 22 3.00 -1.30 4.30
N ARG A 23 4.20 -1.17 4.89
CA ARG A 23 5.01 0.05 4.78
C ARG A 23 5.51 0.29 3.36
N PHE A 24 5.90 -0.75 2.65
CA PHE A 24 6.33 -0.65 1.26
C PHE A 24 5.17 -0.21 0.37
N VAL A 25 4.01 -0.88 0.48
CA VAL A 25 2.80 -0.54 -0.27
C VAL A 25 2.34 0.90 0.03
N ALA A 26 2.33 1.31 1.30
CA ALA A 26 1.98 2.68 1.67
C ALA A 26 2.96 3.71 1.10
N ALA A 27 4.25 3.41 1.07
CA ALA A 27 5.26 4.29 0.48
C ALA A 27 5.13 4.38 -1.05
N GLU A 28 4.86 3.27 -1.72
CA GLU A 28 4.60 3.22 -3.15
C GLU A 28 3.37 4.05 -3.53
N ALA A 29 2.24 3.82 -2.84
CA ALA A 29 1.02 4.59 -3.02
C ALA A 29 1.25 6.10 -2.79
N ALA A 30 2.00 6.45 -1.74
CA ALA A 30 2.35 7.84 -1.46
C ALA A 30 3.16 8.48 -2.60
N VAL A 31 4.13 7.76 -3.17
CA VAL A 31 4.92 8.23 -4.32
C VAL A 31 4.04 8.44 -5.55
N GLN A 32 3.09 7.54 -5.80
CA GLN A 32 2.16 7.68 -6.93
C GLN A 32 1.26 8.91 -6.77
N VAL A 33 0.85 9.20 -5.52
CA VAL A 33 0.02 10.36 -5.17
C VAL A 33 0.78 11.67 -5.22
N THR A 34 1.99 11.73 -4.67
CA THR A 34 2.74 13.00 -4.59
C THR A 34 3.37 13.35 -5.92
N GLY A 35 3.72 12.35 -6.72
CA GLY A 35 4.55 12.53 -7.90
C GLY A 35 5.94 13.09 -7.55
N PRO A 36 6.82 13.25 -8.54
CA PRO A 36 8.12 13.88 -8.36
C PRO A 36 8.00 15.36 -7.95
N PRO A 37 8.89 15.88 -7.08
CA PRO A 37 9.98 15.17 -6.42
C PRO A 37 9.53 14.43 -5.15
N ASN A 38 9.88 13.13 -5.06
CA ASN A 38 9.59 12.28 -3.91
C ASN A 38 10.57 12.55 -2.77
N ASN A 39 10.39 13.65 -2.03
CA ASN A 39 11.12 13.85 -0.78
C ASN A 39 10.38 13.20 0.39
N LYS A 40 11.13 12.84 1.43
CA LYS A 40 10.62 12.12 2.61
C LYS A 40 9.48 12.86 3.31
N ASP A 41 9.57 14.19 3.41
CA ASP A 41 8.61 15.00 4.15
C ASP A 41 7.28 15.12 3.41
N THR A 42 7.30 15.12 2.07
CA THR A 42 6.10 15.13 1.23
C THR A 42 5.34 13.81 1.30
N ILE A 43 6.03 12.66 1.27
CA ILE A 43 5.35 11.34 1.25
C ILE A 43 4.91 10.88 2.64
N LYS A 44 5.58 11.33 3.72
CA LYS A 44 5.37 10.83 5.08
C LYS A 44 3.93 10.99 5.59
N PRO A 45 3.21 12.10 5.36
CA PRO A 45 1.79 12.20 5.73
C PRO A 45 0.94 11.11 5.08
N PHE A 46 1.06 10.92 3.76
CA PHE A 46 0.33 9.90 3.02
C PHE A 46 0.63 8.49 3.52
N VAL A 47 1.90 8.16 3.72
CA VAL A 47 2.32 6.86 4.28
C VAL A 47 1.63 6.57 5.61
N ARG A 48 1.52 7.56 6.49
CA ARG A 48 0.86 7.38 7.78
C ARG A 48 -0.63 7.03 7.62
N TYR A 49 -1.34 7.81 6.81
CA TYR A 49 -2.77 7.58 6.55
C TYR A 49 -3.03 6.22 5.90
N PHE A 50 -2.23 5.85 4.91
CA PHE A 50 -2.37 4.57 4.23
C PHE A 50 -2.05 3.38 5.16
N LEU A 51 -1.05 3.52 6.03
CA LEU A 51 -0.79 2.50 7.06
C LEU A 51 -1.92 2.38 8.09
N GLU A 52 -2.53 3.49 8.49
CA GLU A 52 -3.68 3.48 9.40
C GLU A 52 -4.87 2.76 8.74
N TRP A 53 -5.13 3.01 7.46
CA TRP A 53 -6.18 2.31 6.71
C TRP A 53 -5.89 0.81 6.50
N LEU A 54 -4.64 0.43 6.17
CA LEU A 54 -4.24 -0.99 6.03
C LEU A 54 -4.32 -1.77 7.36
N LYS A 55 -4.16 -1.10 8.51
CA LYS A 55 -4.32 -1.74 9.82
C LYS A 55 -5.76 -2.17 10.11
N GLY A 56 -6.75 -1.60 9.42
CA GLY A 56 -8.15 -1.99 9.52
C GLY A 56 -8.47 -3.37 8.94
N ALA A 57 -7.47 -4.10 8.44
CA ALA A 57 -7.68 -5.38 7.79
C ALA A 57 -8.15 -6.50 8.74
N ASP A 58 -9.22 -7.20 8.38
CA ASP A 58 -9.72 -8.40 9.08
C ASP A 58 -9.14 -9.69 8.46
N GLY A 59 -7.90 -9.98 8.83
CA GLY A 59 -7.19 -11.18 8.40
C GLY A 59 -6.39 -11.03 7.10
N PRO A 60 -5.72 -12.12 6.65
CA PRO A 60 -4.76 -12.06 5.55
C PRO A 60 -5.35 -11.74 4.18
N ALA A 61 -6.53 -12.31 3.88
CA ALA A 61 -7.19 -12.11 2.58
C ALA A 61 -7.68 -10.66 2.42
N ASP A 62 -8.31 -10.11 3.46
CA ASP A 62 -8.75 -8.72 3.47
C ASP A 62 -7.55 -7.76 3.34
N ARG A 63 -6.47 -8.03 4.08
CA ARG A 63 -5.25 -7.21 3.98
C ARG A 63 -4.70 -7.15 2.57
N GLU A 64 -4.68 -8.29 1.88
CA GLU A 64 -4.21 -8.35 0.51
C GLU A 64 -5.15 -7.60 -0.45
N LEU A 65 -6.47 -7.71 -0.27
CA LEU A 65 -7.45 -6.92 -1.03
C LEU A 65 -7.22 -5.41 -0.81
N ARG A 66 -7.10 -4.98 0.44
CA ARG A 66 -6.83 -3.59 0.81
C ARG A 66 -5.57 -3.05 0.13
N ARG A 67 -4.46 -3.80 0.16
CA ARG A 67 -3.21 -3.41 -0.54
C ARG A 67 -3.43 -3.18 -2.03
N ARG A 68 -4.16 -4.09 -2.69
CA ARG A 68 -4.43 -4.00 -4.13
C ARG A 68 -5.32 -2.81 -4.45
N VAL A 69 -6.36 -2.56 -3.66
CA VAL A 69 -7.24 -1.39 -3.84
C VAL A 69 -6.47 -0.10 -3.68
N LEU A 70 -5.65 0.00 -2.63
CA LEU A 70 -4.82 1.19 -2.40
C LEU A 70 -3.93 1.48 -3.61
N LEU A 71 -3.17 0.49 -4.09
CA LEU A 71 -2.31 0.66 -5.26
C LEU A 71 -3.09 0.99 -6.53
N MET A 72 -4.20 0.29 -6.79
CA MET A 72 -5.05 0.53 -7.97
C MET A 72 -5.57 1.97 -8.01
N VAL A 73 -6.05 2.50 -6.89
CA VAL A 73 -6.58 3.86 -6.80
C VAL A 73 -5.48 4.91 -6.98
N THR A 74 -4.28 4.65 -6.44
CA THR A 74 -3.17 5.62 -6.53
C THR A 74 -2.40 5.53 -7.86
N GLU A 75 -2.35 4.36 -8.51
CA GLU A 75 -1.58 4.10 -9.74
C GLU A 75 -2.18 4.82 -10.96
N GLY A 76 -3.50 4.99 -11.01
CA GLY A 76 -4.23 5.59 -12.15
C GLY A 76 -3.80 7.01 -12.56
N ARG A 77 -2.85 7.62 -11.86
CA ARG A 77 -2.31 8.96 -12.13
C ARG A 77 -0.88 8.96 -12.67
N ASN A 78 -0.26 7.81 -12.93
CA ASN A 78 1.06 7.69 -13.57
C ASN A 78 2.13 8.65 -13.00
N ARG A 79 2.16 8.83 -11.67
CA ARG A 79 3.11 9.71 -10.96
C ARG A 79 3.04 11.20 -11.33
N GLN A 80 1.93 11.68 -11.89
CA GLN A 80 1.75 13.11 -12.18
C GLN A 80 1.48 13.97 -10.94
N GLY A 81 1.27 13.33 -9.77
CA GLY A 81 0.92 14.03 -8.55
C GLY A 81 -0.55 14.47 -8.51
N TRP A 82 -1.12 14.60 -7.32
CA TRP A 82 -2.45 15.20 -7.13
C TRP A 82 -2.27 16.68 -6.82
N SER A 83 -2.76 17.56 -7.69
CA SER A 83 -2.42 19.00 -7.66
C SER A 83 -2.96 19.76 -6.44
N ASP A 84 -3.90 19.19 -5.66
CA ASP A 84 -4.57 19.90 -4.54
C ASP A 84 -5.20 18.97 -3.49
N ILE A 85 -4.54 17.84 -3.16
CA ILE A 85 -5.19 16.82 -2.32
C ILE A 85 -4.39 16.40 -1.08
N ASP A 86 -5.12 16.42 0.04
CA ASP A 86 -4.73 15.90 1.34
C ASP A 86 -4.97 14.38 1.39
N ALA A 87 -4.13 13.67 2.15
CA ALA A 87 -4.15 12.22 2.31
C ALA A 87 -5.52 11.69 2.75
N SER A 88 -6.26 12.47 3.55
CA SER A 88 -7.62 12.15 3.99
C SER A 88 -8.60 11.92 2.84
N LYS A 89 -8.58 12.76 1.80
CA LYS A 89 -9.48 12.63 0.64
C LYS A 89 -9.17 11.38 -0.19
N ILE A 90 -7.89 11.00 -0.28
CA ILE A 90 -7.48 9.79 -0.99
C ILE A 90 -7.91 8.56 -0.23
N VAL A 91 -7.73 8.55 1.10
CA VAL A 91 -8.23 7.45 1.94
C VAL A 91 -9.73 7.28 1.79
N ASN A 92 -10.51 8.36 1.77
CA ASN A 92 -11.96 8.26 1.54
C ASN A 92 -12.27 7.61 0.17
N LEU A 93 -11.58 8.01 -0.89
CA LEU A 93 -11.76 7.38 -2.21
C LEU A 93 -11.35 5.89 -2.21
N VAL A 94 -10.25 5.55 -1.55
CA VAL A 94 -9.79 4.17 -1.39
C VAL A 94 -10.83 3.34 -0.62
N ASP A 95 -11.40 3.91 0.43
CA ASP A 95 -12.45 3.28 1.24
C ASP A 95 -13.75 3.08 0.45
N ASP A 96 -14.20 4.11 -0.27
CA ASP A 96 -15.36 4.05 -1.15
C ASP A 96 -15.21 2.93 -2.20
N VAL A 97 -14.05 2.84 -2.85
CA VAL A 97 -13.78 1.78 -3.85
C VAL A 97 -13.75 0.41 -3.18
N TYR A 98 -13.09 0.28 -2.02
CA TYR A 98 -13.01 -0.97 -1.28
C TYR A 98 -14.42 -1.46 -0.85
N CYS A 99 -15.26 -0.58 -0.28
CA CYS A 99 -16.62 -0.92 0.13
C CYS A 99 -17.55 -1.31 -1.02
N ASN A 100 -17.24 -0.93 -2.26
CA ASN A 100 -18.02 -1.33 -3.43
C ASN A 100 -17.62 -2.70 -4.00
N ILE A 101 -16.49 -3.28 -3.56
CA ILE A 101 -15.97 -4.55 -4.10
C ILE A 101 -15.77 -5.65 -3.04
N ALA A 102 -15.74 -5.29 -1.76
CA ALA A 102 -15.53 -6.18 -0.63
C ALA A 102 -16.83 -6.82 -0.13
#